data_AF-A0A2N2LJU2-F1
#
_entry.id   AF-A0A2N2LJU2-F1
#
_cell.length_a   1.000
_cell.length_b   1.000
_cell.length_c   1.000
_cell.angle_alpha   90.00
_cell.angle_beta   90.00
_cell.angle_gamma   90.00
#
_symmetry.space_group_name_H-M   'P 1'
#
loop_
_entity.id
_entity.type
_entity.pdbx_description
1 polymer ?
#
loop_
_entity_poly.entity_id
_entity_poly.type
_entity_poly.pdbx_seq_one_letter_code
_entity_poly.pdbx_strand_id
1 'polypeptide(L)'
;MGELEPAGNRDVAMTSTIISAEVLSRPHIQRLLGRSAMYEALALSLAWPMDETLARLDALLEDLAGHEVVAALGAERELEALRAARANVDAERLAPVHFVLFEGSVLCSPHETEYIRDPFAKAAQLADIAGFYAAFGLQVSTVNQTTPDDICTELEFMALVTRREAYAAVQDWDDRASVCRAASRTFMDAHLGRWIGAFTADLCEQAGTAAATRDDEATGTWFHAVAELLRVAVEADLLAQGVHPSRLHARVINDDTEAVPSCPLAIVPEPNLIDLDDEIIR
;
A
#
# COMPACT_ATOMS: atom_id res chain seq x y z
N MET A 1 42.11 -1.57 51.67
CA MET A 1 41.81 -2.26 50.40
C MET A 1 40.38 -2.73 50.50
N GLY A 2 39.48 -2.07 49.79
CA GLY A 2 38.03 -2.32 49.88
C GLY A 2 37.62 -3.56 49.12
N GLU A 3 36.75 -4.36 49.73
CA GLU A 3 36.08 -5.49 49.10
C GLU A 3 34.99 -4.99 48.14
N LEU A 4 35.06 -5.44 46.89
CA LEU A 4 34.08 -5.18 45.85
C LEU A 4 32.92 -6.16 46.00
N GLU A 5 31.71 -5.65 46.27
CA GLU A 5 30.48 -6.42 46.14
C GLU A 5 30.24 -6.82 44.67
N PRO A 6 29.81 -8.05 44.38
CA PRO A 6 29.42 -8.43 43.03
C PRO A 6 28.05 -7.81 42.69
N ALA A 7 28.01 -7.10 41.56
CA ALA A 7 26.84 -6.48 41.00
C ALA A 7 25.69 -7.48 40.84
N GLY A 8 24.53 -7.15 41.41
CA GLY A 8 23.31 -7.93 41.29
C GLY A 8 22.90 -8.10 39.83
N ASN A 9 22.81 -9.36 39.41
CA ASN A 9 22.14 -9.77 38.18
C ASN A 9 20.66 -9.37 38.29
N ARG A 10 20.28 -8.24 37.68
CA ARG A 10 18.87 -7.91 37.47
C ARG A 10 18.39 -8.73 36.28
N ASP A 11 17.97 -9.96 36.56
CA ASP A 11 17.12 -10.72 35.66
C ASP A 11 15.82 -9.92 35.46
N VAL A 12 15.76 -9.16 34.37
CA VAL A 12 14.51 -8.61 33.85
C VAL A 12 13.77 -9.80 33.26
N ALA A 13 12.98 -10.48 34.09
CA ALA A 13 12.03 -11.46 33.63
C ALA A 13 11.07 -10.78 32.65
N MET A 14 11.25 -11.02 31.34
CA MET A 14 10.21 -10.78 30.34
C MET A 14 9.09 -11.78 30.62
N THR A 15 8.17 -11.40 31.50
CA THR A 15 6.95 -12.16 31.72
C THR A 15 6.14 -12.08 30.43
N SER A 16 6.18 -13.15 29.64
CA SER A 16 5.26 -13.34 28.52
C SER A 16 3.86 -13.48 29.10
N THR A 17 3.13 -12.36 29.20
CA THR A 17 1.73 -12.35 29.62
C THR A 17 0.93 -13.20 28.64
N ILE A 18 0.40 -14.33 29.12
CA ILE A 18 -0.53 -15.15 28.34
C ILE A 18 -1.78 -14.29 28.12
N ILE A 19 -2.00 -13.87 26.88
CA ILE A 19 -3.21 -13.16 26.48
C ILE A 19 -4.37 -14.18 26.49
N SER A 20 -5.40 -13.94 27.28
CA SER A 20 -6.56 -14.84 27.32
C SER A 20 -7.43 -14.66 26.09
N ALA A 21 -8.09 -15.74 25.65
CA ALA A 21 -9.05 -15.70 24.55
C ALA A 21 -10.19 -14.69 24.83
N GLU A 22 -10.58 -14.53 26.10
CA GLU A 22 -11.58 -13.55 26.53
C GLU A 22 -11.18 -12.10 26.23
N VAL A 23 -9.90 -11.75 26.42
CA VAL A 23 -9.40 -10.40 26.11
C VAL A 23 -9.41 -10.16 24.60
N LEU A 24 -9.00 -11.14 23.80
CA LEU A 24 -9.04 -11.03 22.34
C LEU A 24 -10.48 -10.89 21.82
N SER A 25 -11.44 -11.57 22.43
CA SER A 25 -12.86 -11.51 22.04
C SER A 25 -13.57 -10.20 22.40
N ARG A 26 -12.89 -9.24 23.06
CA ARG A 26 -13.50 -7.93 23.36
C ARG A 26 -13.86 -7.21 22.03
N PRO A 27 -15.07 -6.65 21.89
CA PRO A 27 -15.52 -6.07 20.61
C PRO A 27 -14.60 -4.98 20.05
N HIS A 28 -14.02 -4.13 20.90
CA HIS A 28 -13.11 -3.09 20.41
C HIS A 28 -11.79 -3.66 19.87
N ILE A 29 -11.30 -4.77 20.44
CA ILE A 29 -10.10 -5.47 19.95
C ILE A 29 -10.41 -6.15 18.62
N GLN A 30 -11.56 -6.84 18.52
CA GLN A 30 -12.00 -7.47 17.28
C GLN A 30 -12.17 -6.45 16.15
N ARG A 31 -12.74 -5.27 16.41
CA ARG A 31 -12.78 -4.19 15.40
C ARG A 31 -11.40 -3.74 14.94
N LEU A 32 -10.44 -3.59 15.85
CA LEU A 32 -9.07 -3.19 15.49
C LEU A 32 -8.35 -4.30 14.69
N LEU A 33 -8.50 -5.56 15.09
CA LEU A 33 -7.93 -6.69 14.35
C LEU A 33 -8.58 -6.82 12.96
N GLY A 34 -9.90 -6.70 12.86
CA GLY A 34 -10.62 -6.70 11.58
C GLY A 34 -10.21 -5.53 10.67
N ARG A 35 -10.02 -4.34 11.24
CA ARG A 35 -9.52 -3.18 10.49
C ARG A 35 -8.09 -3.41 9.98
N SER A 36 -7.22 -4.00 10.81
CA SER A 36 -5.88 -4.43 10.37
C SER A 36 -5.95 -5.48 9.25
N ALA A 37 -6.85 -6.47 9.37
CA ALA A 37 -7.02 -7.53 8.38
C ALA A 37 -7.54 -6.98 7.04
N MET A 38 -8.44 -5.99 7.07
CA MET A 38 -8.93 -5.30 5.87
C MET A 38 -7.77 -4.61 5.12
N TYR A 39 -6.93 -3.85 5.82
CA TYR A 39 -5.77 -3.21 5.20
C TYR A 39 -4.76 -4.22 4.63
N GLU A 40 -4.52 -5.32 5.34
CA GLU A 40 -3.63 -6.38 4.86
C GLU A 40 -4.21 -7.07 3.61
N ALA A 41 -5.50 -7.34 3.59
CA ALA A 41 -6.17 -7.91 2.41
C ALA A 41 -6.10 -6.97 1.19
N LEU A 42 -6.26 -5.66 1.41
CA LEU A 42 -6.13 -4.64 0.36
C LEU A 42 -4.69 -4.50 -0.15
N ALA A 43 -3.70 -4.58 0.74
CA ALA A 43 -2.29 -4.58 0.32
C ALA A 43 -1.97 -5.81 -0.54
N LEU A 44 -2.39 -7.00 -0.09
CA LEU A 44 -2.14 -8.26 -0.81
C LEU A 44 -2.88 -8.35 -2.16
N SER A 45 -4.03 -7.70 -2.31
CA SER A 45 -4.78 -7.70 -3.58
C SER A 45 -4.16 -6.80 -4.66
N LEU A 46 -3.29 -5.88 -4.26
CA LEU A 46 -2.51 -4.98 -5.13
C LEU A 46 -1.05 -5.42 -5.29
N ALA A 47 -0.53 -6.22 -4.35
CA ALA A 47 0.82 -6.75 -4.42
C ALA A 47 1.04 -7.62 -5.67
N TRP A 48 2.32 -7.83 -6.02
CA TRP A 48 2.67 -8.73 -7.12
C TRP A 48 2.02 -10.11 -6.91
N PRO A 49 1.30 -10.66 -7.90
CA PRO A 49 0.54 -11.88 -7.72
C PRO A 49 1.47 -13.09 -7.66
N MET A 50 1.50 -13.73 -6.50
CA MET A 50 2.15 -15.01 -6.24
C MET A 50 1.14 -15.94 -5.58
N ASP A 51 1.29 -17.25 -5.75
CA ASP A 51 0.38 -18.24 -5.14
C ASP A 51 0.33 -18.09 -3.61
N GLU A 52 1.46 -17.80 -2.97
CA GLU A 52 1.53 -17.57 -1.52
C GLU A 52 0.78 -16.29 -1.10
N THR A 53 0.93 -15.21 -1.87
CA THR A 53 0.22 -13.93 -1.67
C THR A 53 -1.29 -14.15 -1.77
N LEU A 54 -1.73 -14.84 -2.82
CA LEU A 54 -3.14 -15.12 -3.07
C LEU A 54 -3.73 -16.08 -2.03
N ALA A 55 -2.98 -17.09 -1.58
CA ALA A 55 -3.43 -17.99 -0.51
C ALA A 55 -3.59 -17.26 0.83
N ARG A 56 -2.69 -16.33 1.15
CA ARG A 56 -2.82 -15.48 2.35
C ARG A 56 -4.04 -14.57 2.24
N LEU A 57 -4.26 -13.98 1.07
CA LEU A 57 -5.43 -13.16 0.80
C LEU A 57 -6.73 -13.97 0.95
N ASP A 58 -6.80 -15.20 0.41
CA ASP A 58 -7.98 -16.06 0.52
C ASP A 58 -8.37 -16.31 1.98
N ALA A 59 -7.38 -16.60 2.84
CA ALA A 59 -7.61 -16.76 4.28
C ALA A 59 -8.16 -15.47 4.94
N LEU A 60 -7.62 -14.31 4.60
CA LEU A 60 -8.12 -13.03 5.12
C LEU A 60 -9.52 -12.70 4.62
N LEU A 61 -9.82 -12.97 3.34
CA LEU A 61 -11.15 -12.76 2.79
C LEU A 61 -12.18 -13.68 3.45
N GLU A 62 -11.80 -14.91 3.81
CA GLU A 62 -12.62 -15.83 4.61
C GLU A 62 -12.87 -15.30 6.02
N ASP A 63 -11.82 -14.88 6.73
CA ASP A 63 -11.94 -14.32 8.08
C ASP A 63 -12.78 -13.02 8.11
N LEU A 64 -12.67 -12.20 7.07
CA LEU A 64 -13.44 -10.95 6.93
C LEU A 64 -14.90 -11.20 6.56
N ALA A 65 -15.23 -12.31 5.90
CA ALA A 65 -16.58 -12.60 5.48
C ALA A 65 -17.53 -12.75 6.69
N GLY A 66 -18.47 -11.82 6.82
CA GLY A 66 -19.38 -11.76 7.97
C GLY A 66 -18.78 -11.15 9.23
N HIS A 67 -17.54 -10.64 9.19
CA HIS A 67 -16.93 -9.93 10.29
C HIS A 67 -17.58 -8.55 10.49
N GLU A 68 -17.79 -8.11 11.74
CA GLU A 68 -18.49 -6.86 12.07
C GLU A 68 -17.84 -5.61 11.44
N VAL A 69 -16.53 -5.66 11.19
CA VAL A 69 -15.78 -4.56 10.56
C VAL A 69 -16.27 -4.27 9.14
N VAL A 70 -16.64 -5.30 8.39
CA VAL A 70 -17.07 -5.14 6.99
C VAL A 70 -18.41 -4.41 6.96
N ALA A 71 -19.32 -4.77 7.86
CA ALA A 71 -20.59 -4.08 8.05
C ALA A 71 -20.43 -2.65 8.57
N ALA A 72 -19.47 -2.43 9.49
CA ALA A 72 -19.16 -1.09 9.98
C ALA A 72 -18.62 -0.16 8.88
N LEU A 73 -17.93 -0.71 7.89
CA LEU A 73 -17.43 0.00 6.71
C LEU A 73 -18.47 0.09 5.58
N GLY A 74 -19.59 -0.65 5.66
CA GLY A 74 -20.56 -0.77 4.58
C GLY A 74 -19.99 -1.39 3.30
N ALA A 75 -19.03 -2.31 3.45
CA ALA A 75 -18.21 -2.87 2.38
C ALA A 75 -18.60 -4.32 2.01
N GLU A 76 -19.75 -4.81 2.47
CA GLU A 76 -20.16 -6.21 2.28
C GLU A 76 -20.28 -6.58 0.80
N ARG A 77 -20.84 -5.67 0.00
CA ARG A 77 -21.03 -5.88 -1.43
C ARG A 77 -19.69 -5.94 -2.16
N GLU A 78 -18.80 -5.02 -1.87
CA GLU A 78 -17.48 -4.89 -2.49
C GLU A 78 -16.57 -6.06 -2.09
N LEU A 79 -16.63 -6.51 -0.83
CA LEU A 79 -15.89 -7.67 -0.38
C LEU A 79 -16.36 -8.94 -1.10
N GLU A 80 -17.68 -9.13 -1.24
CA GLU A 80 -18.22 -10.28 -1.97
C GLU A 80 -17.89 -10.22 -3.47
N ALA A 81 -17.91 -9.03 -4.07
CA ALA A 81 -17.47 -8.85 -5.45
C ALA A 81 -15.99 -9.24 -5.64
N LEU A 82 -15.11 -8.85 -4.72
CA LEU A 82 -13.70 -9.26 -4.75
C LEU A 82 -13.54 -10.77 -4.57
N ARG A 83 -14.26 -11.39 -3.63
CA ARG A 83 -14.26 -12.85 -3.43
C ARG A 83 -14.74 -13.60 -4.68
N ALA A 84 -15.79 -13.10 -5.34
CA ALA A 84 -16.29 -13.68 -6.57
C ALA A 84 -15.29 -13.53 -7.72
N ALA A 85 -14.64 -12.36 -7.85
CA ALA A 85 -13.61 -12.14 -8.86
C ALA A 85 -12.39 -13.05 -8.63
N ARG A 86 -11.96 -13.20 -7.37
CA ARG A 86 -10.84 -14.06 -6.94
C ARG A 86 -10.97 -15.49 -7.46
N ALA A 87 -12.19 -16.04 -7.45
CA ALA A 87 -12.47 -17.41 -7.89
C ALA A 87 -12.23 -17.64 -9.39
N ASN A 88 -12.08 -16.57 -10.18
CA ASN A 88 -11.95 -16.61 -11.64
C ASN A 88 -10.55 -16.22 -12.14
N VAL A 89 -9.61 -15.92 -11.24
CA VAL A 89 -8.25 -15.50 -11.58
C VAL A 89 -7.22 -16.27 -10.75
N ASP A 90 -6.02 -16.41 -11.27
CA ASP A 90 -4.85 -16.99 -10.60
C ASP A 90 -3.62 -16.08 -10.81
N ALA A 91 -2.48 -16.47 -10.23
CA ALA A 91 -1.26 -15.68 -10.33
C ALA A 91 -0.78 -15.50 -11.78
N GLU A 92 -0.87 -16.56 -12.60
CA GLU A 92 -0.43 -16.55 -14.00
C GLU A 92 -1.25 -15.57 -14.85
N ARG A 93 -2.57 -15.49 -14.64
CA ARG A 93 -3.45 -14.55 -15.35
C ARG A 93 -3.30 -13.12 -14.86
N LEU A 94 -3.09 -12.92 -13.56
CA LEU A 94 -2.95 -11.59 -12.97
C LEU A 94 -1.62 -10.94 -13.33
N ALA A 95 -0.51 -11.69 -13.37
CA ALA A 95 0.83 -11.12 -13.51
C ALA A 95 1.01 -10.22 -14.75
N PRO A 96 0.57 -10.59 -15.96
CA PRO A 96 0.72 -9.72 -17.13
C PRO A 96 -0.09 -8.42 -17.05
N VAL A 97 -1.26 -8.45 -16.41
CA VAL A 97 -2.13 -7.28 -16.27
C VAL A 97 -1.60 -6.37 -15.18
N HIS A 98 -1.19 -6.95 -14.05
CA HIS A 98 -0.50 -6.27 -12.96
C HIS A 98 0.74 -5.52 -13.47
N PHE A 99 1.60 -6.21 -14.23
CA PHE A 99 2.80 -5.62 -14.82
C PHE A 99 2.48 -4.38 -15.67
N VAL A 100 1.48 -4.46 -16.56
CA VAL A 100 1.11 -3.33 -17.42
C VAL A 100 0.49 -2.19 -16.61
N LEU A 101 -0.31 -2.50 -15.58
CA LEU A 101 -0.92 -1.50 -14.72
C LEU A 101 0.10 -0.73 -13.90
N PHE A 102 1.03 -1.42 -13.22
CA PHE A 102 1.83 -0.80 -12.15
C PHE A 102 3.34 -0.68 -12.45
N GLU A 103 3.90 -1.48 -13.36
CA GLU A 103 5.36 -1.56 -13.54
C GLU A 103 5.84 -1.16 -14.95
N GLY A 104 5.40 -1.88 -15.98
CA GLY A 104 5.89 -1.74 -17.35
C GLY A 104 5.43 -0.43 -17.99
N SER A 105 4.17 -0.39 -18.44
CA SER A 105 3.58 0.83 -19.02
C SER A 105 3.10 1.81 -17.96
N VAL A 106 2.98 1.35 -16.70
CA VAL A 106 2.45 2.10 -15.56
C VAL A 106 1.15 2.83 -15.95
N LEU A 107 0.16 2.09 -16.46
CA LEU A 107 -1.13 2.67 -16.84
C LEU A 107 -1.80 3.35 -15.65
N CYS A 108 -1.68 2.78 -14.45
CA CYS A 108 -2.14 3.35 -13.18
C CYS A 108 -0.96 3.37 -12.20
N SER A 109 -0.50 4.55 -11.79
CA SER A 109 0.67 4.61 -10.91
C SER A 109 0.30 4.19 -9.49
N PRO A 110 1.06 3.28 -8.85
CA PRO A 110 0.83 2.92 -7.46
C PRO A 110 1.44 3.92 -6.46
N HIS A 111 1.91 5.10 -6.88
CA HIS A 111 2.70 6.01 -6.03
C HIS A 111 1.96 7.33 -5.72
N GLU A 112 1.84 7.72 -4.44
CA GLU A 112 1.18 8.98 -4.01
C GLU A 112 1.74 10.18 -4.80
N THR A 113 3.06 10.24 -4.97
CA THR A 113 3.73 11.41 -5.53
C THR A 113 3.37 11.67 -6.99
N GLU A 114 2.89 10.68 -7.73
CA GLU A 114 2.43 10.82 -9.12
C GLU A 114 1.01 11.44 -9.20
N TYR A 115 0.34 11.64 -8.07
CA TYR A 115 -0.95 12.37 -7.97
C TYR A 115 -0.76 13.80 -7.45
N ILE A 116 0.48 14.19 -7.12
CA ILE A 116 0.84 15.52 -6.62
C ILE A 116 1.38 16.38 -7.75
N ARG A 117 0.75 17.54 -7.97
CA ARG A 117 1.13 18.47 -9.06
C ARG A 117 2.46 19.19 -8.87
N ASP A 118 2.94 19.32 -7.65
CA ASP A 118 4.20 20.02 -7.37
C ASP A 118 5.39 19.04 -7.50
N PRO A 119 6.21 19.13 -8.57
CA PRO A 119 7.33 18.22 -8.77
C PRO A 119 8.45 18.41 -7.74
N PHE A 120 8.52 19.57 -7.07
CA PHE A 120 9.52 19.84 -6.03
C PHE A 120 9.09 19.28 -4.66
N ALA A 121 7.81 18.93 -4.49
CA ALA A 121 7.31 18.34 -3.26
C ALA A 121 7.69 16.86 -3.09
N LYS A 122 8.04 16.15 -4.17
CA LYS A 122 8.27 14.69 -4.15
C LYS A 122 9.25 14.25 -3.06
N ALA A 123 10.43 14.87 -2.99
CA ALA A 123 11.44 14.51 -1.99
C ALA A 123 10.97 14.77 -0.54
N ALA A 124 10.22 15.85 -0.32
CA ALA A 124 9.66 16.17 0.99
C ALA A 124 8.57 15.16 1.39
N GLN A 125 7.71 14.77 0.46
CA GLN A 125 6.65 13.77 0.70
C GLN A 125 7.21 12.39 1.02
N LEU A 126 8.16 11.92 0.23
CA LEU A 126 8.84 10.65 0.50
C LEU A 126 9.52 10.63 1.87
N ALA A 127 10.13 11.76 2.28
CA ALA A 127 10.75 11.88 3.59
C ALA A 127 9.72 11.91 4.74
N ASP A 128 8.56 12.55 4.53
CA ASP A 128 7.49 12.60 5.53
C ASP A 128 6.89 11.20 5.76
N ILE A 129 6.55 10.48 4.68
CA ILE A 129 6.06 9.10 4.73
C ILE A 129 7.09 8.18 5.39
N ALA A 130 8.36 8.26 4.99
CA ALA A 130 9.44 7.49 5.62
C ALA A 130 9.60 7.83 7.12
N GLY A 131 9.30 9.07 7.52
CA GLY A 131 9.26 9.50 8.92
C GLY A 131 8.20 8.75 9.74
N PHE A 132 7.00 8.53 9.19
CA PHE A 132 5.98 7.69 9.82
C PHE A 132 6.48 6.26 10.02
N TYR A 133 7.10 5.67 9.00
CA TYR A 133 7.62 4.31 9.08
C TYR A 133 8.71 4.20 10.16
N ALA A 134 9.66 5.13 10.16
CA ALA A 134 10.74 5.18 11.14
C ALA A 134 10.23 5.37 12.58
N ALA A 135 9.18 6.18 12.79
CA ALA A 135 8.56 6.35 14.10
C ALA A 135 7.97 5.05 14.67
N PHE A 136 7.62 4.09 13.80
CA PHE A 136 7.17 2.76 14.17
C PHE A 136 8.29 1.69 14.06
N GLY A 137 9.54 2.10 13.86
CA GLY A 137 10.69 1.19 13.75
C GLY A 137 10.66 0.34 12.49
N LEU A 138 10.06 0.86 11.42
CA LEU A 138 9.99 0.21 10.11
C LEU A 138 10.98 0.84 9.13
N GLN A 139 11.34 0.05 8.13
CA GLN A 139 12.08 0.48 6.96
C GLN A 139 11.47 -0.20 5.75
N VAL A 140 11.42 0.51 4.62
CA VAL A 140 10.99 -0.08 3.34
C VAL A 140 11.97 -1.18 2.94
N SER A 141 11.45 -2.26 2.37
CA SER A 141 12.26 -3.42 1.96
C SER A 141 13.33 -2.99 0.96
N THR A 142 14.57 -3.42 1.21
CA THR A 142 15.67 -3.27 0.25
C THR A 142 15.74 -4.43 -0.74
N VAL A 143 14.99 -5.51 -0.49
CA VAL A 143 14.96 -6.73 -1.33
C VAL A 143 13.90 -6.58 -2.42
N ASN A 144 12.70 -6.16 -2.04
CA ASN A 144 11.63 -5.78 -2.96
C ASN A 144 11.69 -4.27 -3.08
N GLN A 145 12.56 -3.77 -3.98
CA GLN A 145 12.80 -2.33 -4.14
C GLN A 145 11.49 -1.62 -4.47
N THR A 146 10.90 -0.99 -3.46
CA THR A 146 9.73 -0.13 -3.57
C THR A 146 10.02 1.20 -2.91
N THR A 147 9.21 2.21 -3.19
CA THR A 147 9.31 3.53 -2.59
C THR A 147 8.36 3.66 -1.40
N PRO A 148 8.63 4.55 -0.43
CA PRO A 148 7.75 4.75 0.70
C PRO A 148 6.31 5.13 0.33
N ASP A 149 6.08 5.77 -0.81
CA ASP A 149 4.77 6.25 -1.26
C ASP A 149 3.99 5.24 -2.12
N ASP A 150 4.47 4.00 -2.24
CA ASP A 150 3.75 2.93 -2.90
C ASP A 150 2.49 2.52 -2.12
N ILE A 151 1.36 2.34 -2.82
CA ILE A 151 0.06 2.01 -2.22
C ILE A 151 0.10 0.76 -1.34
N CYS A 152 0.83 -0.29 -1.74
CA CYS A 152 0.93 -1.49 -0.92
C CYS A 152 1.67 -1.18 0.37
N THR A 153 2.75 -0.39 0.30
CA THR A 153 3.54 0.02 1.46
C THR A 153 2.73 0.89 2.43
N GLU A 154 1.92 1.83 1.92
CA GLU A 154 1.01 2.65 2.73
C GLU A 154 -0.06 1.80 3.43
N LEU A 155 -0.67 0.84 2.72
CA LEU A 155 -1.68 -0.07 3.28
C LEU A 155 -1.08 -1.02 4.32
N GLU A 156 0.13 -1.54 4.10
CA GLU A 156 0.87 -2.36 5.06
C GLU A 156 1.16 -1.58 6.35
N PHE A 157 1.54 -0.31 6.24
CA PHE A 157 1.71 0.56 7.39
C PHE A 157 0.40 0.71 8.18
N MET A 158 -0.72 0.92 7.47
CA MET A 158 -2.04 1.02 8.10
C MET A 158 -2.47 -0.28 8.78
N ALA A 159 -2.20 -1.43 8.17
CA ALA A 159 -2.42 -2.74 8.79
C ALA A 159 -1.59 -2.86 10.10
N LEU A 160 -0.30 -2.53 10.05
CA LEU A 160 0.58 -2.63 11.21
C LEU A 160 0.18 -1.69 12.34
N VAL A 161 -0.04 -0.40 12.08
CA VAL A 161 -0.36 0.58 13.13
C VAL A 161 -1.66 0.21 13.84
N THR A 162 -2.64 -0.28 13.08
CA THR A 162 -3.91 -0.76 13.64
C THR A 162 -3.73 -2.04 14.46
N ARG A 163 -2.89 -2.97 14.00
CA ARG A 163 -2.54 -4.18 14.76
C ARG A 163 -1.82 -3.86 16.06
N ARG A 164 -0.93 -2.86 16.04
CA ARG A 164 -0.23 -2.37 17.24
C ARG A 164 -1.17 -1.64 18.19
N GLU A 165 -2.19 -0.94 17.69
CA GLU A 165 -3.26 -0.40 18.51
C GLU A 165 -4.03 -1.52 19.22
N ALA A 166 -4.45 -2.56 18.49
CA ALA A 166 -5.07 -3.75 19.08
C ALA A 166 -4.18 -4.37 20.15
N TYR A 167 -2.89 -4.57 19.86
CA TYR A 167 -1.95 -5.14 20.82
C TYR A 167 -1.81 -4.26 22.08
N ALA A 168 -1.66 -2.94 21.92
CA ALA A 168 -1.59 -2.02 23.06
C ALA A 168 -2.88 -2.06 23.89
N ALA A 169 -4.04 -2.12 23.25
CA ALA A 169 -5.33 -2.22 23.94
C ALA A 169 -5.52 -3.56 24.67
N VAL A 170 -5.00 -4.67 24.13
CA VAL A 170 -4.95 -5.97 24.85
C VAL A 170 -4.09 -5.89 26.11
N GLN A 171 -3.02 -5.09 26.09
CA GLN A 171 -2.12 -4.89 27.23
C GLN A 171 -2.58 -3.77 28.19
N ASP A 172 -3.76 -3.17 27.95
CA ASP A 172 -4.26 -1.99 28.66
C ASP A 172 -3.23 -0.82 28.67
N TRP A 173 -2.47 -0.67 27.59
CA TRP A 173 -1.51 0.42 27.39
C TRP A 173 -2.15 1.61 26.65
N ASP A 174 -3.07 2.30 27.35
CA ASP A 174 -3.89 3.37 26.77
C ASP A 174 -3.07 4.44 26.02
N ASP A 175 -1.95 4.88 26.59
CA ASP A 175 -1.06 5.86 25.95
C ASP A 175 -0.50 5.35 24.61
N ARG A 176 -0.11 4.07 24.53
CA ARG A 176 0.43 3.47 23.30
C ARG A 176 -0.67 3.24 22.26
N ALA A 177 -1.86 2.86 22.70
CA ALA A 177 -3.02 2.75 21.81
C ALA A 177 -3.39 4.14 21.24
N SER A 178 -3.34 5.18 22.06
CA SER A 178 -3.57 6.57 21.64
C SER A 178 -2.54 7.04 20.60
N VAL A 179 -1.25 6.72 20.79
CA VAL A 179 -0.19 7.01 19.80
C VAL A 179 -0.48 6.32 18.46
N CYS A 180 -0.88 5.05 18.46
CA CYS A 180 -1.21 4.33 17.22
C CYS A 180 -2.43 4.96 16.52
N ARG A 181 -3.49 5.27 17.29
CA ARG A 181 -4.69 5.94 16.77
C ARG A 181 -4.36 7.31 16.16
N ALA A 182 -3.53 8.10 16.84
CA ALA A 182 -3.10 9.42 16.35
C ALA A 182 -2.30 9.29 15.05
N ALA A 183 -1.32 8.37 14.99
CA ALA A 183 -0.53 8.13 13.79
C ALA A 183 -1.39 7.68 12.60
N SER A 184 -2.33 6.75 12.82
CA SER A 184 -3.32 6.32 11.81
C SER A 184 -4.09 7.51 11.25
N ARG A 185 -4.65 8.37 12.12
CA ARG A 185 -5.42 9.55 11.69
C ARG A 185 -4.56 10.54 10.91
N THR A 186 -3.37 10.87 11.41
CA THR A 186 -2.49 11.83 10.75
C THR A 186 -1.99 11.30 9.40
N PHE A 187 -1.64 10.02 9.32
CA PHE A 187 -1.20 9.40 8.06
C PHE A 187 -2.31 9.41 7.02
N MET A 188 -3.54 9.06 7.40
CA MET A 188 -4.69 9.14 6.49
C MET A 188 -5.03 10.57 6.05
N ASP A 189 -4.84 11.57 6.92
CA ASP A 189 -5.09 12.98 6.60
C ASP A 189 -4.03 13.56 5.66
N ALA A 190 -2.76 13.21 5.88
CA ALA A 190 -1.60 13.78 5.21
C ALA A 190 -1.15 13.01 3.96
N HIS A 191 -1.49 11.71 3.86
CA HIS A 191 -1.05 10.79 2.80
C HIS A 191 -2.23 9.99 2.24
N LEU A 192 -2.34 8.68 2.53
CA LEU A 192 -3.29 7.73 1.94
C LEU A 192 -4.68 8.28 1.61
N GLY A 193 -5.33 8.96 2.56
CA GLY A 193 -6.70 9.46 2.35
C GLY A 193 -6.80 10.61 1.34
N ARG A 194 -5.72 11.32 1.03
CA ARG A 194 -5.72 12.41 0.04
C ARG A 194 -5.87 11.90 -1.38
N TRP A 195 -5.29 10.75 -1.70
CA TRP A 195 -5.12 10.31 -3.08
C TRP A 195 -5.89 9.04 -3.44
N ILE A 196 -6.38 8.29 -2.44
CA ILE A 196 -7.09 7.02 -2.65
C ILE A 196 -8.27 7.11 -3.62
N GLY A 197 -9.01 8.23 -3.62
CA GLY A 197 -10.13 8.44 -4.53
C GLY A 197 -9.70 8.62 -5.98
N ALA A 198 -8.59 9.32 -6.20
CA ALA A 198 -8.01 9.50 -7.54
C ALA A 198 -7.37 8.20 -8.05
N PHE A 199 -6.64 7.49 -7.19
CA PHE A 199 -6.03 6.21 -7.53
C PHE A 199 -7.06 5.14 -7.88
N THR A 200 -8.12 5.01 -7.07
CA THR A 200 -9.16 3.98 -7.33
C THR A 200 -9.97 4.28 -8.58
N ALA A 201 -10.23 5.56 -8.89
CA ALA A 201 -10.84 5.96 -10.15
C ALA A 201 -9.96 5.62 -11.36
N ASP A 202 -8.66 5.94 -11.28
CA ASP A 202 -7.67 5.62 -12.32
C ASP A 202 -7.55 4.10 -12.51
N LEU A 203 -7.42 3.33 -11.41
CA LEU A 203 -7.36 1.87 -11.47
C LEU A 203 -8.60 1.26 -12.14
N CYS A 204 -9.81 1.74 -11.84
CA CYS A 204 -11.03 1.28 -12.50
C CYS A 204 -11.00 1.52 -14.02
N GLU A 205 -10.57 2.70 -14.45
CA GLU A 205 -10.49 3.06 -15.88
C GLU A 205 -9.42 2.23 -16.61
N GLN A 206 -8.22 2.15 -16.03
CA GLN A 206 -7.08 1.46 -16.65
C GLN A 206 -7.23 -0.06 -16.61
N ALA A 207 -7.87 -0.63 -15.59
CA ALA A 207 -8.20 -2.05 -15.55
C ALA A 207 -9.15 -2.45 -16.70
N GLY A 208 -10.15 -1.62 -17.00
CA GLY A 208 -11.05 -1.83 -18.14
C GLY A 208 -10.30 -1.79 -19.47
N THR A 209 -9.39 -0.83 -19.63
CA THR A 209 -8.56 -0.69 -20.84
C THR A 209 -7.59 -1.86 -21.02
N ALA A 210 -6.91 -2.28 -19.95
CA ALA A 210 -5.98 -3.39 -19.97
C ALA A 210 -6.69 -4.72 -20.27
N ALA A 211 -7.84 -4.95 -19.64
CA ALA A 211 -8.67 -6.14 -19.86
C ALA A 211 -9.18 -6.21 -21.30
N ALA A 212 -9.69 -5.10 -21.86
CA ALA A 212 -10.17 -5.03 -23.24
C ALA A 212 -9.05 -5.28 -24.26
N THR A 213 -7.84 -4.76 -24.01
CA THR A 213 -6.68 -4.96 -24.89
C THR A 213 -6.22 -6.42 -24.93
N ARG A 214 -6.44 -7.15 -23.83
CA ARG A 214 -5.97 -8.53 -23.65
C ARG A 214 -7.05 -9.59 -23.80
N ASP A 215 -8.31 -9.18 -24.01
CA ASP A 215 -9.48 -10.06 -24.02
C ASP A 215 -9.59 -10.91 -22.72
N ASP A 216 -9.28 -10.29 -21.57
CA ASP A 216 -9.31 -10.95 -20.24
C ASP A 216 -10.21 -10.18 -19.26
N GLU A 217 -11.53 -10.34 -19.44
CA GLU A 217 -12.56 -9.71 -18.60
C GLU A 217 -12.44 -10.08 -17.10
N ALA A 218 -11.95 -11.29 -16.78
CA ALA A 218 -11.85 -11.76 -15.40
C ALA A 218 -10.80 -10.95 -14.61
N THR A 219 -9.64 -10.67 -15.23
CA THR A 219 -8.61 -9.82 -14.61
C THR A 219 -9.05 -8.35 -14.49
N GLY A 220 -9.81 -7.84 -15.46
CA GLY A 220 -10.44 -6.52 -15.34
C GLY A 220 -11.43 -6.45 -14.18
N THR A 221 -12.26 -7.48 -14.04
CA THR A 221 -13.23 -7.62 -12.95
C THR A 221 -12.53 -7.69 -11.59
N TRP A 222 -11.40 -8.39 -11.49
CA TRP A 222 -10.55 -8.42 -10.30
C TRP A 222 -10.10 -7.02 -9.89
N PHE A 223 -9.40 -6.29 -10.76
CA PHE A 223 -8.86 -4.97 -10.40
C PHE A 223 -9.96 -3.93 -10.16
N HIS A 224 -11.10 -4.03 -10.84
CA HIS A 224 -12.27 -3.21 -10.55
C HIS A 224 -12.83 -3.48 -9.14
N ALA A 225 -12.96 -4.76 -8.76
CA ALA A 225 -13.43 -5.13 -7.43
C ALA A 225 -12.44 -4.70 -6.33
N VAL A 226 -11.13 -4.82 -6.58
CA VAL A 226 -10.08 -4.30 -5.69
C VAL A 226 -10.22 -2.79 -5.50
N ALA A 227 -10.35 -2.03 -6.60
CA ALA A 227 -10.48 -0.57 -6.56
C ALA A 227 -11.72 -0.13 -5.78
N GLU A 228 -12.87 -0.77 -6.00
CA GLU A 228 -14.12 -0.44 -5.29
C GLU A 228 -14.05 -0.79 -3.80
N LEU A 229 -13.52 -1.96 -3.43
CA LEU A 229 -13.35 -2.31 -2.02
C LEU A 229 -12.38 -1.36 -1.33
N LEU A 230 -11.24 -1.04 -1.98
CA LEU A 230 -10.25 -0.10 -1.46
C LEU A 230 -10.88 1.27 -1.21
N ARG A 231 -11.62 1.80 -2.19
CA ARG A 231 -12.30 3.10 -2.09
C ARG A 231 -13.29 3.09 -0.93
N VAL A 232 -14.21 2.12 -0.88
CA VAL A 232 -15.25 2.06 0.15
C VAL A 232 -14.65 1.89 1.53
N ALA A 233 -13.71 0.95 1.70
CA ALA A 233 -13.09 0.68 3.00
C ALA A 233 -12.32 1.89 3.54
N VAL A 234 -11.50 2.55 2.71
CA VAL A 234 -10.70 3.71 3.16
C VAL A 234 -11.59 4.93 3.41
N GLU A 235 -12.59 5.20 2.56
CA GLU A 235 -13.52 6.32 2.76
C GLU A 235 -14.39 6.16 4.01
N ALA A 236 -14.90 4.95 4.25
CA ALA A 236 -15.66 4.66 5.45
C ALA A 236 -14.79 4.76 6.71
N ASP A 237 -13.52 4.33 6.64
CA ASP A 237 -12.60 4.42 7.77
C ASP A 237 -12.13 5.85 8.06
N LEU A 238 -11.98 6.70 7.04
CA LEU A 238 -11.79 8.16 7.18
C LEU A 238 -12.96 8.77 7.95
N LEU A 239 -14.18 8.44 7.54
CA LEU A 239 -15.41 8.92 8.18
C LEU A 239 -15.50 8.45 9.64
N ALA A 240 -15.23 7.16 9.90
CA ALA A 240 -15.25 6.58 11.24
C ALA A 240 -14.24 7.23 12.19
N GLN A 241 -13.10 7.70 11.66
CA GLN A 241 -12.07 8.39 12.43
C GLN A 241 -12.22 9.92 12.47
N GLY A 242 -13.24 10.48 11.79
CA GLY A 242 -13.45 11.92 11.69
C GLY A 242 -12.25 12.63 11.06
N VAL A 243 -11.70 12.06 9.99
CA VAL A 243 -10.57 12.61 9.22
C VAL A 243 -11.09 13.15 7.90
N HIS A 244 -10.61 14.34 7.49
CA HIS A 244 -11.08 15.05 6.30
C HIS A 244 -9.88 15.53 5.46
N PRO A 245 -9.25 14.63 4.70
CA PRO A 245 -8.04 14.94 3.95
C PRO A 245 -8.30 15.95 2.84
N SER A 246 -7.28 16.76 2.52
CA SER A 246 -7.30 17.61 1.33
C SER A 246 -7.12 16.75 0.06
N ARG A 247 -8.22 16.51 -0.66
CA ARG A 247 -8.27 15.52 -1.76
C ARG A 247 -7.49 15.94 -3.00
N LEU A 248 -6.71 15.01 -3.52
CA LEU A 248 -6.14 15.01 -4.86
C LEU A 248 -7.17 14.43 -5.83
N HIS A 249 -7.18 14.92 -7.06
CA HIS A 249 -8.31 14.68 -7.98
C HIS A 249 -7.99 13.76 -9.14
N ALA A 250 -6.74 13.75 -9.63
CA ALA A 250 -6.32 12.95 -10.77
C ALA A 250 -4.80 12.77 -10.77
N ARG A 251 -4.33 11.70 -11.41
CA ARG A 251 -2.92 11.48 -11.68
C ARG A 251 -2.35 12.63 -12.51
N VAL A 252 -1.11 13.01 -12.23
CA VAL A 252 -0.36 13.97 -13.04
C VAL A 252 0.26 13.20 -14.19
N ILE A 253 -0.26 13.42 -15.39
CA ILE A 253 0.34 12.91 -16.62
C ILE A 253 1.29 14.00 -17.11
N ASN A 254 2.59 13.81 -16.92
CA ASN A 254 3.59 14.63 -17.57
C ASN A 254 3.57 14.25 -19.05
N ASP A 255 2.93 15.08 -19.86
CA ASP A 255 2.94 14.92 -21.30
C ASP A 255 4.35 15.32 -21.79
N ASP A 256 5.23 14.34 -21.97
CA ASP A 256 6.56 14.53 -22.57
C ASP A 256 6.50 15.07 -24.03
N THR A 257 5.30 15.41 -24.53
CA THR A 257 5.10 16.10 -25.81
C THR A 257 5.24 17.62 -25.73
N GLU A 258 5.48 18.22 -24.57
CA GLU A 258 6.07 19.57 -24.55
C GLU A 258 7.51 19.48 -25.07
N ALA A 259 7.69 19.94 -26.32
CA ALA A 259 8.97 20.02 -27.01
C ALA A 259 10.09 20.38 -26.04
N VAL A 260 10.94 19.40 -25.71
CA VAL A 260 12.14 19.61 -24.90
C VAL A 260 12.85 20.83 -25.46
N PRO A 261 12.95 21.95 -24.72
CA PRO A 261 13.68 23.11 -25.20
C PRO A 261 15.14 22.68 -25.34
N SER A 262 15.56 22.41 -26.57
CA SER A 262 16.95 22.12 -26.89
C SER A 262 17.77 23.31 -26.41
N CYS A 263 18.63 23.09 -25.41
CA CYS A 263 19.58 24.10 -24.98
C CYS A 263 20.42 24.53 -26.20
N PRO A 264 20.46 25.82 -26.58
CA PRO A 264 21.19 26.26 -27.78
C PRO A 264 22.71 26.04 -27.70
N LEU A 265 23.22 25.70 -26.50
CA LEU A 265 24.62 25.37 -26.25
C LEU A 265 24.91 23.86 -26.23
N ALA A 266 23.88 23.01 -26.29
CA ALA A 266 24.07 21.57 -26.42
C ALA A 266 24.42 21.25 -27.88
N ILE A 267 25.72 21.30 -28.20
CA ILE A 267 26.25 20.74 -29.44
C ILE A 267 26.07 19.22 -29.32
N VAL A 268 25.06 18.68 -29.98
CA VAL A 268 25.00 17.23 -30.22
C VAL A 268 26.08 16.93 -31.26
N PRO A 269 27.16 16.21 -30.93
CA PRO A 269 28.12 15.81 -31.94
C PRO A 269 27.40 14.90 -32.93
N GLU A 270 27.50 15.20 -34.23
CA GLU A 270 26.94 14.32 -35.25
C GLU A 270 27.54 12.91 -35.08
N PRO A 271 26.74 11.85 -35.22
CA PRO A 271 27.27 10.51 -35.20
C PRO A 271 28.25 10.38 -36.36
N ASN A 272 29.54 10.17 -36.04
CA ASN A 272 30.53 9.74 -37.03
C ASN A 272 29.94 8.52 -37.75
N LEU A 273 29.52 8.68 -39.00
CA LEU A 273 29.45 7.57 -39.93
C LEU A 273 30.85 7.00 -40.01
N ILE A 274 31.06 5.88 -39.31
CA ILE A 274 32.20 5.01 -39.58
C ILE A 274 31.92 4.46 -40.97
N ASP A 275 32.61 5.04 -41.96
CA ASP A 275 32.76 4.47 -43.29
C ASP A 275 33.44 3.10 -43.11
N LEU A 276 32.64 2.05 -43.19
CA LEU A 276 33.14 0.68 -43.28
C LEU A 276 33.35 0.39 -44.76
N ASP A 277 34.38 0.99 -45.35
CA ASP A 277 34.95 0.52 -46.59
C ASP A 277 36.49 0.53 -46.50
N ASP A 278 37.07 -0.59 -46.94
CA ASP A 278 38.47 -0.85 -47.25
C ASP A 278 39.49 -0.96 -46.10
N GLU A 279 39.70 -2.20 -45.63
CA GLU A 279 40.93 -2.99 -45.89
C GLU A 279 41.12 -4.07 -44.81
N ILE A 280 40.66 -5.29 -45.12
CA ILE A 280 41.28 -6.50 -44.56
C ILE A 280 42.09 -7.16 -45.67
N ILE A 281 43.40 -6.87 -45.60
CA ILE A 281 44.53 -7.80 -45.74
C ILE A 281 44.67 -8.50 -47.11
N ARG A 282 45.66 -8.02 -47.87
CA ARG A 282 46.85 -8.83 -48.13
C ARG A 282 47.94 -8.48 -47.13
#